data_AF-A0A4Y7LZM6-F1
#
_entry.id   AF-A0A4Y7LZM6-F1
#
_cell.length_a   1.000
_cell.length_b   1.000
_cell.length_c   1.000
_cell.angle_alpha   90.00
_cell.angle_beta   90.00
_cell.angle_gamma   90.00
#
_symmetry.space_group_name_H-M   'P 1'
#
loop_
_entity.id
_entity.type
_entity.pdbx_description
1 polymer ?
#
loop_
_entity_poly.entity_id
_entity_poly.type
_entity_poly.pdbx_seq_one_letter_code
_entity_poly.pdbx_strand_id
1 'polypeptide(L)'
;MSQSNASGTSSSTNYSNAQNSSSGGVNSENQVLTRGRLQDLVREVDPNEQLDEEVEELLLQIADDFIESTVNASCQLAKHRQATALDVTDVQMHLERQWNMWIPGFGTDELRPYKRAPVTEAHKQRMALIRKQMKKF
;
A
#
# COMPACT_ATOMS: atom_id res chain seq x y z
N MET A 1 54.62 28.44 29.63
CA MET A 1 53.81 27.42 30.34
C MET A 1 52.35 27.71 30.00
N SER A 2 51.71 27.07 29.01
CA SER A 2 51.30 25.65 28.94
C SER A 2 50.34 25.33 30.11
N GLN A 3 49.09 24.88 30.01
CA GLN A 3 48.31 24.09 29.03
C GLN A 3 46.81 24.36 29.32
N SER A 4 45.94 24.51 28.33
CA SER A 4 45.15 23.44 27.68
C SER A 4 44.24 22.67 28.64
N ASN A 5 42.93 22.90 28.58
CA ASN A 5 41.94 21.95 29.10
C ASN A 5 41.09 21.44 27.94
N ALA A 6 41.34 20.18 27.59
CA ALA A 6 40.57 19.39 26.63
C ALA A 6 39.73 18.36 27.39
N SER A 7 38.45 18.26 27.05
CA SER A 7 37.59 17.07 27.18
C SER A 7 36.19 17.52 26.74
N GLY A 8 35.51 16.92 25.78
CA GLY A 8 35.53 15.51 25.41
C GLY A 8 34.09 15.03 25.55
N THR A 9 33.41 14.94 24.42
CA THR A 9 32.03 14.54 24.18
C THR A 9 31.63 13.26 24.93
N SER A 10 30.42 13.20 25.48
CA SER A 10 29.70 11.94 25.75
C SER A 10 28.21 12.17 25.53
N SER A 11 27.76 11.78 24.33
CA SER A 11 26.36 11.71 23.95
C SER A 11 25.73 10.50 24.65
N SER A 12 24.88 10.73 25.64
CA SER A 12 24.06 9.70 26.26
C SER A 12 22.61 9.90 25.84
N THR A 13 22.23 9.34 24.70
CA THR A 13 20.84 9.30 24.26
C THR A 13 20.12 8.22 25.06
N ASN A 14 19.49 8.62 26.17
CA ASN A 14 18.59 7.75 26.93
C ASN A 14 17.31 7.54 26.10
N TYR A 15 17.16 6.36 25.49
CA TYR A 15 15.87 5.90 25.00
C TYR A 15 15.05 5.41 26.20
N SER A 16 14.16 6.27 26.70
CA SER A 16 13.14 5.89 27.66
C SER A 16 12.20 4.88 26.99
N ASN A 17 12.28 3.64 27.44
CA ASN A 17 11.38 2.57 27.02
C ASN A 17 9.98 2.87 27.59
N ALA A 18 9.10 3.44 26.77
CA ALA A 18 7.71 3.66 27.13
C ALA A 18 6.95 2.33 27.07
N GLN A 19 6.99 1.56 28.16
CA GLN A 19 5.95 0.59 28.45
C GLN A 19 4.67 1.34 28.79
N ASN A 20 3.89 1.68 27.75
CA ASN A 20 2.50 2.04 27.92
C ASN A 20 1.64 0.81 27.66
N SER A 21 1.39 0.06 28.73
CA SER A 21 0.32 -0.93 28.82
C SER A 21 -1.01 -0.19 28.69
N SER A 22 -1.45 0.04 27.46
CA SER A 22 -2.80 0.48 27.16
C SER A 22 -3.62 -0.75 26.81
N SER A 23 -4.10 -1.43 27.84
CA SER A 23 -5.39 -2.11 27.80
C SER A 23 -6.47 -1.04 27.66
N GLY A 24 -6.54 -0.41 26.49
CA GLY A 24 -7.57 0.54 26.11
C GLY A 24 -8.59 -0.22 25.29
N GLY A 25 -9.85 -0.23 25.72
CA GLY A 25 -10.95 -0.81 24.95
C GLY A 25 -10.88 -0.32 23.51
N VAL A 26 -11.03 -1.25 22.57
CA VAL A 26 -11.15 -0.95 21.14
C VAL A 26 -12.32 0.00 21.00
N ASN A 27 -12.00 1.30 20.85
CA ASN A 27 -13.00 2.35 20.68
C ASN A 27 -13.74 2.06 19.37
N SER A 28 -15.03 1.73 19.48
CA SER A 28 -15.96 1.56 18.36
C SER A 28 -16.06 2.79 17.45
N GLU A 29 -15.46 3.93 17.82
CA GLU A 29 -15.42 5.16 17.03
C GLU A 29 -14.37 5.17 15.91
N ASN A 30 -13.43 4.22 15.89
CA ASN A 30 -12.44 4.08 14.81
C ASN A 30 -12.80 2.98 13.80
N GLN A 31 -13.91 2.26 14.01
CA GLN A 31 -14.29 1.15 13.16
C GLN A 31 -14.99 1.70 11.90
N VAL A 32 -14.27 1.69 10.77
CA VAL A 32 -14.77 2.23 9.48
C VAL A 32 -15.88 1.36 8.92
N LEU A 33 -15.81 0.04 9.13
CA LEU A 33 -16.82 -0.93 8.73
C LEU A 33 -17.51 -1.50 9.98
N THR A 34 -18.79 -1.18 10.17
CA THR A 34 -19.55 -1.74 11.30
C THR A 34 -20.12 -3.11 10.97
N ARG A 35 -20.35 -3.93 12.01
CA ARG A 35 -20.97 -5.25 11.88
C ARG A 35 -22.32 -5.23 11.15
N GLY A 36 -23.14 -4.21 11.42
CA GLY A 36 -24.41 -4.02 10.72
C GLY A 36 -24.24 -3.80 9.21
N ARG A 37 -23.23 -3.02 8.80
CA ARG A 37 -22.93 -2.81 7.37
C ARG A 37 -22.32 -4.02 6.70
N LEU A 38 -21.53 -4.82 7.42
CA LEU A 38 -21.06 -6.10 6.90
C LEU A 38 -22.24 -7.03 6.59
N GLN A 39 -23.23 -7.12 7.49
CA GLN A 39 -24.42 -7.94 7.26
C GLN A 39 -25.28 -7.45 6.09
N ASP A 40 -25.42 -6.13 5.93
CA ASP A 40 -26.10 -5.55 4.78
C ASP A 40 -25.37 -5.91 3.47
N LEU A 41 -24.03 -5.79 3.44
CA LEU A 41 -23.21 -6.16 2.29
C LEU A 41 -23.33 -7.65 1.94
N VAL A 42 -23.33 -8.54 2.93
CA VAL A 42 -23.52 -9.99 2.71
C VAL A 42 -24.87 -10.25 2.06
N ARG A 43 -25.95 -9.61 2.55
CA ARG A 43 -27.29 -9.78 1.95
C ARG A 43 -27.41 -9.23 0.54
N GLU A 44 -26.64 -8.21 0.19
CA GLU A 44 -26.56 -7.70 -1.19
C GLU A 44 -25.86 -8.70 -2.13
N VAL A 45 -24.89 -9.47 -1.62
CA VAL A 45 -24.16 -10.50 -2.38
C VAL A 45 -24.96 -11.81 -2.46
N ASP A 46 -25.39 -12.34 -1.31
CA ASP A 46 -26.26 -13.51 -1.20
C ASP A 46 -27.27 -13.34 -0.05
N PRO A 47 -28.58 -13.21 -0.35
CA PRO A 47 -29.60 -13.06 0.67
C PRO A 47 -29.86 -14.31 1.53
N ASN A 48 -29.39 -15.50 1.10
CA ASN A 48 -29.62 -16.76 1.82
C ASN A 48 -28.45 -17.14 2.74
N GLU A 49 -27.31 -16.46 2.64
CA GLU A 49 -26.12 -16.76 3.42
C GLU A 49 -26.16 -16.07 4.80
N GLN A 50 -25.81 -16.81 5.85
CA GLN A 50 -25.63 -16.28 7.20
C GLN A 50 -24.20 -16.59 7.65
N LEU A 51 -23.44 -15.54 7.93
CA LEU A 51 -22.09 -15.67 8.47
C LEU A 51 -22.15 -16.00 9.96
N ASP A 52 -21.22 -16.83 10.40
CA ASP A 52 -20.98 -17.05 11.82
C ASP A 52 -20.22 -15.86 12.44
N GLU A 53 -20.35 -15.69 13.75
CA GLU A 53 -19.75 -14.58 14.49
C GLU A 53 -18.23 -14.51 14.33
N GLU A 54 -17.54 -15.65 14.35
CA GLU A 54 -16.09 -15.71 14.14
C GLU A 54 -15.67 -15.28 12.73
N VAL A 55 -16.51 -15.55 11.72
CA VAL A 55 -16.24 -15.18 10.32
C VAL A 55 -16.48 -13.69 10.12
N GLU A 56 -17.52 -13.13 10.72
CA GLU A 56 -17.77 -11.70 10.71
C GLU A 56 -16.59 -10.93 11.32
N GLU A 57 -16.08 -11.37 12.48
CA GLU A 57 -14.93 -10.74 13.14
C GLU A 57 -13.67 -10.81 12.25
N LEU A 58 -13.42 -11.97 11.61
CA LEU A 58 -12.30 -12.12 10.70
C LEU A 58 -12.41 -11.18 9.48
N LEU A 59 -13.59 -11.05 8.89
CA LEU A 59 -13.80 -10.14 7.75
C LEU A 59 -13.62 -8.68 8.13
N LEU A 60 -14.06 -8.29 9.33
CA LEU A 60 -13.83 -6.95 9.89
C LEU A 60 -12.34 -6.68 10.06
N GLN A 61 -11.58 -7.62 10.63
CA GLN A 61 -10.13 -7.50 10.76
C GLN A 61 -9.44 -7.37 9.39
N ILE A 62 -9.83 -8.18 8.41
CA ILE A 62 -9.29 -8.11 7.05
C ILE A 62 -9.57 -6.74 6.41
N ALA A 63 -10.76 -6.18 6.65
CA ALA A 63 -11.12 -4.85 6.16
C ALA A 63 -10.25 -3.75 6.79
N ASP A 64 -10.01 -3.83 8.10
CA ASP A 64 -9.14 -2.87 8.79
C ASP A 64 -7.69 -2.98 8.30
N ASP A 65 -7.16 -4.20 8.17
CA ASP A 65 -5.81 -4.46 7.63
C ASP A 65 -5.68 -3.94 6.19
N PHE A 66 -6.73 -4.11 5.38
CA PHE A 66 -6.80 -3.60 4.00
C PHE A 66 -6.71 -2.07 3.98
N ILE A 67 -7.46 -1.38 4.84
CA ILE A 67 -7.45 0.08 4.94
C ILE A 67 -6.06 0.56 5.37
N GLU A 68 -5.49 -0.04 6.42
CA GLU A 68 -4.16 0.35 6.91
C GLU A 68 -3.09 0.16 5.83
N SER A 69 -3.08 -0.98 5.15
CA SER A 69 -2.16 -1.28 4.05
C SER A 69 -2.31 -0.28 2.89
N THR A 70 -3.55 0.00 2.50
CA THR A 70 -3.86 0.93 1.40
C THR A 70 -3.43 2.35 1.73
N VAL A 71 -3.74 2.83 2.94
CA VAL A 71 -3.37 4.19 3.38
C VAL A 71 -1.86 4.32 3.49
N ASN A 72 -1.17 3.33 4.05
CA ASN A 72 0.28 3.34 4.18
C ASN A 72 0.98 3.38 2.82
N ALA A 73 0.54 2.53 1.87
CA ALA A 73 1.09 2.53 0.52
C ALA A 73 0.80 3.84 -0.22
N SER A 74 -0.42 4.37 -0.09
CA SER A 74 -0.81 5.66 -0.70
C SER A 74 0.01 6.82 -0.14
N CYS A 75 0.26 6.84 1.17
CA CYS A 75 1.15 7.83 1.79
C CYS A 75 2.59 7.72 1.28
N GLN A 76 3.09 6.51 1.05
CA GLN A 76 4.43 6.31 0.47
C GLN A 76 4.50 6.85 -0.97
N LEU A 77 3.43 6.66 -1.76
CA LEU A 77 3.33 7.21 -3.12
C LEU A 77 3.28 8.74 -3.12
N ALA A 78 2.49 9.34 -2.22
CA ALA A 78 2.45 10.79 -2.03
C ALA A 78 3.84 11.35 -1.69
N LYS A 79 4.56 10.70 -0.76
CA LYS A 79 5.95 11.06 -0.42
C LYS A 79 6.90 10.89 -1.60
N HIS A 80 6.74 9.85 -2.42
CA HIS A 80 7.59 9.61 -3.58
C HIS A 80 7.52 10.76 -4.61
N ARG A 81 6.34 11.34 -4.83
CA ARG A 81 6.16 12.53 -5.68
C ARG A 81 6.51 13.85 -4.99
N GLN A 82 7.03 13.82 -3.76
CA GLN A 82 7.34 14.99 -2.93
C GLN A 82 6.09 15.82 -2.57
N ALA A 83 4.90 15.21 -2.54
CA ALA A 83 3.69 15.87 -2.08
C ALA A 83 3.61 15.88 -0.55
N THR A 84 3.11 16.97 0.02
CA THR A 84 2.86 17.11 1.46
C THR A 84 1.48 16.62 1.89
N ALA A 85 0.60 16.34 0.92
CA ALA A 85 -0.75 15.85 1.13
C ALA A 85 -1.01 14.61 0.26
N LEU A 86 -1.82 13.68 0.78
CA LEU A 86 -2.30 12.51 0.05
C LEU A 86 -3.33 12.94 -0.97
N ASP A 87 -3.21 12.43 -2.19
CA ASP A 87 -4.12 12.74 -3.30
C ASP A 87 -4.81 11.46 -3.78
N VAL A 88 -5.93 11.63 -4.47
CA VAL A 88 -6.77 10.52 -4.95
C VAL A 88 -5.99 9.63 -5.92
N THR A 89 -5.06 10.21 -6.68
CA THR A 89 -4.18 9.48 -7.60
C THR A 89 -3.27 8.49 -6.89
N ASP A 90 -2.89 8.76 -5.63
CA ASP A 90 -2.01 7.87 -4.85
C ASP A 90 -2.76 6.59 -4.45
N VAL A 91 -4.00 6.75 -3.99
CA VAL A 91 -4.88 5.64 -3.61
C VAL A 91 -5.27 4.81 -4.83
N GLN A 92 -5.71 5.49 -5.90
CA GLN A 92 -6.09 4.81 -7.13
C GLN A 92 -4.95 3.95 -7.69
N MET A 93 -3.74 4.49 -7.75
CA MET A 93 -2.60 3.74 -8.29
C MET A 93 -2.30 2.47 -7.46
N HIS A 94 -2.48 2.52 -6.13
CA HIS A 94 -2.30 1.34 -5.29
C HIS A 94 -3.39 0.28 -5.55
N LEU A 95 -4.65 0.69 -5.65
CA LEU A 95 -5.77 -0.21 -5.91
C LEU A 95 -5.66 -0.91 -7.28
N GLU A 96 -5.27 -0.17 -8.32
CA GLU A 96 -5.13 -0.75 -9.67
C GLU A 96 -3.95 -1.71 -9.78
N ARG A 97 -2.81 -1.37 -9.18
CA ARG A 97 -1.57 -2.16 -9.35
C ARG A 97 -1.48 -3.36 -8.41
N GLN A 98 -1.93 -3.21 -7.17
CA GLN A 98 -1.75 -4.25 -6.14
C GLN A 98 -3.00 -5.10 -5.98
N TRP A 99 -4.18 -4.48 -6.02
CA TRP A 99 -5.46 -5.15 -5.81
C TRP A 99 -6.18 -5.49 -7.11
N ASN A 100 -5.67 -4.99 -8.24
CA ASN A 100 -6.29 -5.14 -9.55
C ASN A 100 -7.76 -4.68 -9.55
N MET A 101 -8.07 -3.68 -8.71
CA MET A 101 -9.38 -3.05 -8.60
C MET A 101 -9.39 -1.76 -9.40
N TRP A 102 -10.42 -1.58 -10.23
CA TRP A 102 -10.62 -0.36 -11.00
C TRP A 102 -11.93 0.31 -10.56
N ILE A 103 -11.84 1.55 -10.10
CA ILE A 103 -12.99 2.32 -9.62
C ILE A 103 -13.49 3.24 -10.75
N PRO A 104 -14.68 3.00 -11.31
CA PRO A 104 -15.24 3.87 -12.34
C PRO A 104 -15.47 5.29 -11.80
N GLY A 105 -15.20 6.31 -12.62
CA GLY A 105 -15.45 7.71 -12.27
C GLY A 105 -14.36 8.38 -11.43
N PHE A 106 -13.36 7.63 -10.96
CA PHE A 106 -12.15 8.15 -10.33
C PHE A 106 -10.95 7.94 -11.26
N GLY A 107 -10.13 8.98 -11.44
CA GLY A 107 -8.99 8.96 -12.35
C GLY A 107 -9.38 8.97 -13.82
N THR A 108 -9.72 10.15 -14.31
CA THR A 108 -9.65 10.44 -15.73
C THR A 108 -8.18 10.55 -16.14
N ASP A 109 -7.57 9.43 -16.47
CA ASP A 109 -6.80 9.37 -17.71
C ASP A 109 -7.14 8.01 -18.29
N GLU A 110 -7.52 7.99 -19.57
CA GLU A 110 -7.77 6.77 -20.32
C GLU A 110 -6.76 5.71 -19.91
N LEU A 111 -7.15 4.42 -19.86
CA LEU A 111 -6.18 3.33 -19.96
C LEU A 111 -5.27 3.69 -21.12
N ARG A 112 -4.14 4.34 -20.84
CA ARG A 112 -3.19 4.73 -21.86
C ARG A 112 -2.76 3.36 -22.33
N PRO A 113 -3.12 2.94 -23.56
CA PRO A 113 -2.84 1.58 -24.00
C PRO A 113 -1.38 1.39 -23.71
N TYR A 114 -1.03 0.44 -22.82
CA TYR A 114 0.33 0.25 -22.33
C TYR A 114 1.23 0.33 -23.56
N LYS A 115 1.84 1.50 -23.77
CA LYS A 115 2.68 1.73 -24.93
C LYS A 115 3.88 0.89 -24.57
N ARG A 116 3.91 -0.34 -25.09
CA ARG A 116 5.04 -1.25 -24.90
C ARG A 116 6.28 -0.40 -25.05
N ALA A 117 7.08 -0.33 -23.99
CA ALA A 117 8.26 0.49 -23.97
C ALA A 117 9.01 0.24 -25.29
N PRO A 118 9.41 1.29 -26.03
CA PRO A 118 10.08 1.10 -27.30
C PRO A 118 11.25 0.15 -27.07
N VAL A 119 11.24 -0.96 -27.80
CA VAL A 119 12.25 -2.01 -27.66
C VAL A 119 13.61 -1.38 -27.86
N THR A 120 14.50 -1.50 -26.87
CA THR A 120 15.83 -0.91 -26.92
C THR A 120 16.60 -1.41 -28.14
N GLU A 121 17.47 -0.58 -28.71
CA GLU A 121 18.28 -0.99 -29.86
C GLU A 121 19.13 -2.23 -29.57
N ALA A 122 19.64 -2.32 -28.34
CA ALA A 122 20.33 -3.51 -27.83
C ALA A 122 19.44 -4.77 -27.89
N HIS A 123 18.16 -4.67 -27.51
CA HIS A 123 17.23 -5.79 -27.61
C HIS A 123 16.93 -6.16 -29.07
N LYS A 124 16.80 -5.18 -29.97
CA LYS A 124 16.62 -5.44 -31.42
C LYS A 124 17.83 -6.19 -32.00
N GLN A 125 19.05 -5.76 -31.67
CA GLN A 125 20.29 -6.41 -32.10
C GLN A 125 20.37 -7.85 -31.58
N ARG A 126 20.08 -8.07 -30.29
CA ARG A 126 20.02 -9.42 -29.70
C ARG A 126 19.02 -10.32 -30.42
N MET A 127 17.80 -9.82 -30.68
CA MET A 127 16.77 -10.56 -31.41
C MET A 127 17.21 -10.90 -32.84
N ALA A 128 17.92 -9.99 -33.53
CA ALA A 128 18.46 -10.24 -34.86
C ALA A 128 19.52 -11.36 -34.87
N LEU A 129 20.42 -11.35 -33.89
CA LEU A 129 21.43 -12.41 -33.74
C LEU A 129 20.78 -13.78 -33.45
N ILE A 130 19.77 -13.83 -32.58
CA ILE A 130 19.01 -15.06 -32.29
C ILE A 130 18.32 -15.57 -33.56
N ARG A 131 17.60 -14.71 -34.30
CA ARG A 131 16.96 -15.10 -35.57
C ARG A 131 17.95 -15.61 -36.60
N LYS A 132 19.16 -15.03 -36.65
CA LYS A 132 20.22 -15.47 -37.57
C LYS A 132 20.76 -16.86 -37.21
N GLN A 133 20.85 -17.18 -35.92
CA GLN A 133 21.27 -18.51 -35.47
C GLN A 133 20.18 -19.57 -35.65
N MET A 134 18.91 -19.21 -35.44
CA MET A 134 17.79 -20.14 -35.66
C MET A 134 17.60 -20.52 -37.13
N LYS A 135 18.02 -19.68 -38.09
CA LYS A 135 17.97 -19.99 -39.53
C LYS A 135 19.16 -20.82 -40.03
N LYS A 136 20.16 -21.05 -39.17
CA LYS A 136 21.37 -21.84 -39.50
C LYS A 136 21.20 -23.33 -39.20
N PHE A 137 20.09 -23.70 -38.59
CA PHE A 137 19.60 -25.07 -38.40
C PHE A 137 18.27 -25.21 -39.15
#